data_AF-A0A973R4S0-F1
#
_entry.id   AF-A0A973R4S0-F1
#
_cell.length_a   1.000
_cell.length_b   1.000
_cell.length_c   1.000
_cell.angle_alpha   90.00
_cell.angle_beta   90.00
_cell.angle_gamma   90.00
#
_symmetry.space_group_name_H-M   'P 1'
#
loop_
_entity.id
_entity.type
_entity.pdbx_description
1 polymer ?
#
loop_
_entity_poly.entity_id
_entity_poly.type
_entity_poly.pdbx_seq_one_letter_code
_entity_poly.pdbx_strand_id
1 'polypeptide(L)'
;MDTRAPRPVAGVTAATLREMNIRTVWSVIEGGHPISRAEIARLTGISKPTVSVLLEELLAIGLVTESPDTARDPSHGAVFFGPKPDGVHALALDLGAHRLRGVLAGPGAEIAARRDVDVRGLPAPRMVAAAAELAATLVEAAGVDR
;
A
#
# COMPACT_ATOMS: atom_id res chain seq x y z
N MET A 1 38.70 -27.61 0.38
CA MET A 1 37.46 -27.78 -0.39
C MET A 1 36.33 -27.69 0.63
N ASP A 2 35.81 -26.49 0.84
CA ASP A 2 34.94 -26.14 1.98
C ASP A 2 33.47 -26.19 1.52
N THR A 3 32.77 -27.27 1.87
CA THR A 3 31.35 -27.47 1.57
C THR A 3 30.52 -26.71 2.59
N ARG A 4 30.21 -25.45 2.28
CA ARG A 4 29.27 -24.66 3.07
C ARG A 4 27.88 -25.30 2.98
N ALA A 5 27.40 -25.84 4.11
CA ALA A 5 26.05 -26.37 4.21
C ALA A 5 25.00 -25.31 3.82
N PRO A 6 23.91 -25.69 3.14
CA PRO A 6 22.86 -24.76 2.76
C PRO A 6 22.27 -24.11 4.02
N ARG A 7 22.19 -22.77 4.00
CA ARG A 7 21.49 -22.01 5.05
C ARG A 7 20.03 -22.45 5.07
N PRO A 8 19.42 -22.76 6.23
CA PRO A 8 18.01 -23.07 6.31
C PRO A 8 17.23 -21.87 5.78
N VAL A 9 16.48 -22.09 4.69
CA VAL A 9 15.42 -21.15 4.27
C VAL A 9 14.45 -21.05 5.44
N ALA A 10 14.29 -19.85 5.98
CA ALA A 10 13.33 -19.61 7.05
C ALA A 10 11.96 -20.14 6.59
N GLY A 11 11.40 -21.10 7.34
CA GLY A 11 10.12 -21.73 7.00
C GLY A 11 9.00 -20.68 6.94
N VAL A 12 7.98 -20.94 6.14
CA VAL A 12 6.80 -20.08 6.07
C VAL A 12 6.16 -20.01 7.45
N THR A 13 6.20 -18.83 8.08
CA THR A 13 5.53 -18.57 9.35
C THR A 13 4.08 -18.17 9.10
N ALA A 14 3.23 -18.26 10.13
CA ALA A 14 1.86 -17.75 10.06
C ALA A 14 1.82 -16.25 9.69
N ALA A 15 2.78 -15.45 10.19
CA ALA A 15 2.89 -14.03 9.87
C ALA A 15 3.24 -13.80 8.39
N THR A 16 4.22 -14.54 7.86
CA THR A 16 4.61 -14.45 6.45
C THR A 16 3.48 -14.89 5.52
N LEU A 17 2.77 -15.97 5.85
CA LEU A 17 1.61 -16.43 5.09
C LEU A 17 0.49 -15.38 5.08
N ARG A 18 0.24 -14.76 6.24
CA ARG A 18 -0.76 -13.69 6.35
C ARG A 18 -0.39 -12.48 5.50
N GLU A 19 0.87 -12.06 5.49
CA GLU A 19 1.36 -10.96 4.65
C GLU A 19 1.24 -11.29 3.16
N MET A 20 1.54 -12.53 2.76
CA MET A 20 1.33 -12.99 1.38
C MET A 20 -0.15 -12.98 1.00
N ASN A 21 -1.02 -13.43 1.91
CA ASN A 21 -2.46 -13.43 1.69
C ASN A 21 -3.03 -12.01 1.58
N ILE A 22 -2.60 -11.07 2.43
CA ILE A 22 -3.07 -9.68 2.37
C ILE A 22 -2.69 -9.03 1.04
N ARG A 23 -1.47 -9.27 0.55
CA ARG A 23 -1.01 -8.78 -0.76
C ARG A 23 -1.83 -9.37 -1.90
N THR A 24 -2.15 -10.67 -1.81
CA THR A 24 -2.94 -11.38 -2.83
C THR A 24 -4.39 -10.90 -2.85
N VAL A 25 -4.98 -10.64 -1.69
CA VAL A 25 -6.33 -10.05 -1.59
C VAL A 25 -6.32 -8.63 -2.14
N TRP A 26 -5.34 -7.81 -1.75
CA TRP A 26 -5.21 -6.44 -2.24
C TRP A 26 -5.07 -6.36 -3.76
N SER A 27 -4.22 -7.18 -4.38
CA SER A 27 -4.00 -7.13 -5.84
C SER A 27 -5.26 -7.42 -6.66
N VAL A 28 -6.20 -8.21 -6.13
CA VAL A 28 -7.48 -8.47 -6.77
C VAL A 28 -8.43 -7.28 -6.63
N ILE A 29 -8.38 -6.55 -5.51
CA ILE A 29 -9.24 -5.38 -5.26
C ILE A 29 -8.72 -4.15 -6.01
N GLU A 30 -7.39 -3.97 -6.10
CA GLU A 30 -6.75 -2.84 -6.76
C GLU A 30 -7.11 -2.70 -8.25
N GLY A 31 -7.56 -3.78 -8.90
CA GLY A 31 -8.02 -3.81 -10.30
C GLY A 31 -9.23 -2.92 -10.63
N GLY A 32 -9.83 -2.25 -9.63
CA GLY A 32 -10.68 -1.07 -9.84
C GLY A 32 -12.16 -1.35 -10.16
N HIS A 33 -12.58 -2.61 -10.24
CA HIS A 33 -14.00 -2.95 -10.33
C HIS A 33 -14.55 -3.38 -8.96
N PRO A 34 -15.79 -2.99 -8.60
CA PRO A 34 -16.44 -3.49 -7.39
C PRO A 34 -16.40 -5.03 -7.35
N ILE A 35 -16.00 -5.59 -6.21
CA ILE A 35 -15.84 -7.04 -6.07
C ILE A 35 -16.43 -7.54 -4.75
N SER A 36 -17.15 -8.66 -4.80
CA SER A 36 -17.73 -9.28 -3.59
C SER A 36 -16.71 -10.13 -2.83
N ARG A 37 -16.94 -10.39 -1.53
CA ARG A 37 -16.11 -11.31 -0.72
C ARG A 37 -15.99 -12.70 -1.35
N ALA A 38 -17.09 -13.17 -1.97
CA ALA A 38 -17.13 -14.47 -2.61
C ALA A 38 -16.26 -14.51 -3.88
N GLU A 39 -16.26 -13.43 -4.67
CA GLU A 39 -15.40 -13.31 -5.84
C GLU A 39 -13.93 -13.20 -5.44
N ILE A 40 -13.60 -12.44 -4.38
CA ILE A 40 -12.23 -12.38 -3.84
C ILE A 40 -11.74 -13.78 -3.46
N ALA A 41 -12.52 -14.54 -2.68
CA ALA A 41 -12.15 -15.91 -2.29
C ALA A 41 -11.94 -16.82 -3.50
N ARG A 42 -12.80 -16.70 -4.53
CA ARG A 42 -12.69 -17.49 -5.76
C ARG A 42 -11.44 -17.15 -6.57
N LEU A 43 -11.11 -15.87 -6.72
CA LEU A 43 -9.98 -15.41 -7.53
C LEU A 43 -8.64 -15.63 -6.84
N THR A 44 -8.60 -15.51 -5.50
CA THR A 44 -7.38 -15.68 -4.71
C THR A 44 -7.10 -17.13 -4.31
N GLY A 45 -8.13 -17.99 -4.32
CA GLY A 45 -8.05 -19.35 -3.76
C GLY A 45 -8.02 -19.39 -2.23
N ILE A 46 -8.18 -18.25 -1.56
CA ILE A 46 -8.19 -18.12 -0.10
C ILE A 46 -9.60 -18.42 0.42
N SER A 47 -9.68 -19.07 1.58
CA SER A 47 -10.98 -19.39 2.20
C SER A 47 -11.80 -18.12 2.49
N LYS A 48 -13.13 -18.18 2.36
CA LYS A 48 -14.01 -17.03 2.65
C LYS A 48 -13.82 -16.45 4.06
N PRO A 49 -13.69 -17.25 5.14
CA PRO A 49 -13.42 -16.71 6.48
C PRO A 49 -12.10 -15.93 6.54
N THR A 50 -11.03 -16.43 5.90
CA THR A 50 -9.74 -15.73 5.85
C THR A 50 -9.85 -14.44 5.05
N VAL A 51 -10.54 -14.45 3.91
CA VAL A 51 -10.81 -13.22 3.13
C VAL A 51 -11.55 -12.19 3.96
N SER A 52 -12.57 -12.57 4.73
CA SER A 52 -13.31 -11.64 5.59
C SER A 52 -12.40 -10.93 6.58
N VAL A 53 -11.54 -11.67 7.29
CA VAL A 53 -10.59 -11.10 8.26
C VAL A 53 -9.63 -10.12 7.57
N LEU A 54 -9.05 -10.51 6.44
CA LEU A 54 -8.11 -9.64 5.71
C LEU A 54 -8.80 -8.39 5.14
N LEU A 55 -10.06 -8.52 4.74
CA LEU A 55 -10.85 -7.40 4.24
C LEU A 55 -11.19 -6.40 5.33
N GLU A 56 -11.55 -6.87 6.53
CA GLU A 56 -11.75 -6.03 7.71
C GLU A 56 -10.48 -5.24 8.06
N GLU A 57 -9.32 -5.85 7.94
CA GLU A 57 -8.04 -5.17 8.14
C GLU A 57 -7.78 -4.10 7.09
N LEU A 58 -8.01 -4.39 5.81
CA LEU A 58 -7.85 -3.43 4.71
C LEU A 58 -8.83 -2.25 4.82
N LEU A 59 -10.05 -2.50 5.30
CA LEU A 59 -11.03 -1.47 5.63
C LEU A 59 -10.54 -0.61 6.81
N ALA A 60 -10.03 -1.23 7.87
CA ALA A 60 -9.57 -0.55 9.07
C ALA A 60 -8.38 0.39 8.79
N ILE A 61 -7.48 0.02 7.88
CA ILE A 61 -6.35 0.89 7.47
C ILE A 61 -6.71 1.84 6.32
N GLY A 62 -7.95 1.82 5.84
CA GLY A 62 -8.44 2.74 4.80
C GLY A 62 -7.88 2.49 3.40
N LEU A 63 -7.38 1.28 3.10
CA LEU A 63 -7.00 0.90 1.72
C LEU A 63 -8.23 0.52 0.89
N VAL A 64 -9.23 -0.08 1.52
CA VAL A 64 -10.46 -0.56 0.89
C VAL A 64 -11.66 0.20 1.45
N THR A 65 -12.72 0.33 0.65
CA THR A 65 -14.02 0.84 1.09
C THR A 65 -15.15 -0.04 0.52
N GLU A 66 -16.32 0.02 1.17
CA GLU A 66 -17.53 -0.56 0.60
C GLU A 66 -17.95 0.26 -0.62
N SER A 67 -18.18 -0.44 -1.73
CA SER A 67 -18.62 0.17 -2.98
C SER A 67 -20.12 -0.07 -3.14
N PRO A 68 -20.93 0.99 -3.36
CA PRO A 68 -22.31 0.84 -3.77
C PRO A 68 -22.31 0.29 -5.20
N ASP A 69 -22.43 -1.03 -5.35
CA ASP A 69 -22.54 -1.62 -6.68
C ASP A 69 -23.88 -1.20 -7.29
N THR A 70 -23.81 -0.32 -8.27
CA THR A 70 -24.96 0.16 -9.06
C THR A 70 -25.03 -0.51 -10.43
N ALA A 71 -24.03 -1.33 -10.78
CA ALA A 71 -23.86 -1.88 -12.12
C ALA A 71 -24.25 -3.36 -12.22
N ARG A 72 -24.25 -4.11 -11.12
CA ARG A 72 -24.78 -5.48 -11.08
C ARG A 72 -26.04 -5.56 -10.23
N ASP A 73 -27.03 -6.28 -10.76
CA ASP A 73 -28.22 -6.64 -10.01
C ASP A 73 -27.78 -7.29 -8.69
N PRO A 74 -28.18 -6.79 -7.51
CA PRO A 74 -27.70 -7.30 -6.23
C PRO A 74 -28.11 -8.76 -6.10
N SER A 75 -27.21 -9.68 -6.47
CA SER A 75 -27.46 -11.08 -6.20
C SER A 75 -27.44 -11.22 -4.68
N HIS A 76 -28.62 -11.37 -4.07
CA HIS A 76 -28.80 -11.72 -2.67
C HIS A 76 -28.10 -10.78 -1.66
N GLY A 77 -28.17 -9.46 -1.85
CA GLY A 77 -27.69 -8.49 -0.84
C GLY A 77 -26.18 -8.50 -0.60
N ALA A 78 -25.39 -8.87 -1.61
CA ALA A 78 -23.93 -8.86 -1.52
C ALA A 78 -23.38 -7.43 -1.33
N VAL A 79 -22.42 -7.29 -0.41
CA VAL A 79 -21.61 -6.08 -0.25
C VAL A 79 -20.41 -6.17 -1.18
N PHE A 80 -20.13 -5.08 -1.88
CA PHE A 80 -19.01 -4.96 -2.80
C PHE A 80 -17.93 -4.05 -2.22
N PHE A 81 -16.70 -4.27 -2.67
CA PHE A 81 -15.51 -3.58 -2.18
C PHE A 81 -14.70 -3.04 -3.35
N GLY A 82 -13.99 -1.94 -3.10
CA GLY A 82 -13.04 -1.36 -4.04
C GLY A 82 -11.95 -0.59 -3.32
N PRO A 83 -10.90 -0.15 -4.04
CA PRO A 83 -9.89 0.75 -3.49
C PRO A 83 -10.56 2.02 -2.97
N LYS A 84 -10.12 2.51 -1.81
CA LYS A 84 -10.60 3.80 -1.30
C LYS A 84 -10.02 4.92 -2.19
N PRO A 85 -10.85 5.76 -2.84
CA PRO A 85 -10.36 6.82 -3.75
C PRO A 85 -9.42 7.82 -3.06
N ASP A 86 -9.74 8.19 -1.82
CA ASP A 86 -8.89 9.04 -0.95
C ASP A 86 -8.20 8.18 0.12
N GLY A 87 -7.63 7.07 -0.33
CA GLY A 87 -6.95 6.08 0.50
C GLY A 87 -5.58 6.52 1.01
N VAL A 88 -4.78 5.52 1.41
CA VAL A 88 -3.44 5.74 1.95
C VAL A 88 -2.51 6.35 0.90
N HIS A 89 -1.68 7.29 1.33
CA HIS A 89 -0.62 7.88 0.51
C HIS A 89 0.73 7.25 0.85
N ALA A 90 1.61 7.14 -0.14
CA ALA A 90 2.99 6.69 0.01
C ALA A 90 3.97 7.85 -0.20
N LEU A 91 4.82 8.11 0.78
CA LEU A 91 5.93 9.06 0.68
C LEU A 91 7.23 8.31 0.37
N ALA A 92 7.90 8.70 -0.71
CA ALA A 92 9.23 8.21 -1.07
C ALA A 92 10.25 9.34 -1.00
N LEU A 93 11.40 9.07 -0.38
CA LEU A 93 12.53 9.99 -0.32
C LEU A 93 13.79 9.31 -0.89
N ASP A 94 14.45 9.99 -1.83
CA ASP A 94 15.72 9.60 -2.43
C ASP A 94 16.81 10.55 -1.92
N LEU A 95 17.70 10.03 -1.07
CA LEU A 95 18.77 10.79 -0.42
C LEU A 95 20.08 10.62 -1.20
N GLY A 96 20.35 11.53 -2.13
CA GLY A 96 21.60 11.58 -2.89
C GLY A 96 22.64 12.55 -2.30
N ALA A 97 23.88 12.45 -2.79
CA ALA A 97 24.98 13.34 -2.38
C ALA A 97 24.81 14.81 -2.80
N HIS A 98 23.93 15.08 -3.77
CA HIS A 98 23.71 16.41 -4.33
C HIS A 98 22.23 16.80 -4.41
N ARG A 99 21.35 15.80 -4.40
CA ARG A 99 19.90 15.99 -4.53
C ARG A 99 19.21 15.16 -3.48
N LEU A 100 18.26 15.78 -2.79
CA LEU A 100 17.25 15.11 -2.02
C LEU A 100 15.95 15.21 -2.83
N ARG A 101 15.37 14.08 -3.22
CA ARG A 101 14.11 14.06 -3.97
C ARG A 101 13.02 13.45 -3.13
N GLY A 102 11.82 13.96 -3.28
CA GLY A 102 10.65 13.45 -2.58
C GLY A 102 9.44 13.39 -3.50
N VAL A 103 8.67 12.32 -3.33
CA VAL A 103 7.43 12.07 -4.04
C VAL A 103 6.38 11.62 -3.03
N LEU A 104 5.20 12.21 -3.08
CA LEU A 104 4.00 11.69 -2.44
C LEU A 104 3.08 11.14 -3.52
N ALA A 105 2.77 9.86 -3.43
CA ALA A 105 1.84 9.17 -4.32
C ALA A 105 0.55 8.84 -3.58
N GLY A 106 -0.59 9.03 -4.23
CA GLY A 106 -1.90 8.61 -3.75
C GLY A 106 -2.29 7.21 -4.25
N PRO A 107 -3.56 6.83 -4.08
CA PRO A 107 -4.12 5.60 -4.62
C PRO A 107 -3.88 5.45 -6.13
N GLY A 108 -3.65 4.23 -6.61
CA GLY A 108 -3.32 3.97 -8.02
C GLY A 108 -1.92 4.45 -8.44
N ALA A 109 -1.05 4.80 -7.48
CA ALA A 109 0.29 5.35 -7.69
C ALA A 109 0.31 6.70 -8.44
N GLU A 110 -0.79 7.46 -8.37
CA GLU A 110 -0.84 8.82 -8.91
C GLU A 110 0.05 9.76 -8.10
N ILE A 111 0.90 10.55 -8.77
CA ILE A 111 1.81 11.49 -8.11
C ILE A 111 1.01 12.72 -7.67
N ALA A 112 0.72 12.81 -6.37
CA ALA A 112 0.04 13.96 -5.77
C ALA A 112 0.99 15.16 -5.59
N ALA A 113 2.24 14.91 -5.20
CA ALA A 113 3.26 15.95 -5.07
C ALA A 113 4.66 15.42 -5.35
N ARG A 114 5.52 16.27 -5.93
CA ARG A 114 6.94 15.96 -6.15
C ARG A 114 7.81 17.20 -5.98
N ARG A 115 8.96 17.04 -5.33
CA ARG A 115 9.96 18.11 -5.14
C ARG A 115 11.37 17.56 -5.11
N ASP A 116 12.31 18.36 -5.61
CA ASP A 116 13.74 18.07 -5.61
C ASP A 116 14.49 19.25 -4.97
N VAL A 117 15.37 18.98 -4.00
CA VAL A 117 16.15 19.95 -3.23
C VAL A 117 17.64 19.74 -3.50
N ASP A 118 18.39 20.82 -3.70
CA ASP A 118 19.86 20.76 -3.76
C ASP A 118 20.43 20.64 -2.34
N VAL A 119 21.23 19.61 -2.11
CA VAL A 119 21.81 19.29 -0.80
C VAL A 119 23.33 19.17 -0.81
N ARG A 120 23.98 19.74 -1.82
CA ARG A 120 25.44 19.71 -1.94
C ARG A 120 26.12 20.30 -0.71
N GLY A 121 27.04 19.54 -0.13
CA GLY A 121 27.80 19.96 1.04
C GLY A 121 27.01 19.95 2.36
N LEU A 122 25.77 19.46 2.38
CA LEU A 122 25.03 19.30 3.64
C LEU A 122 25.63 18.15 4.48
N PRO A 123 25.93 18.39 5.77
CA PRO A 123 26.33 17.32 6.67
C PRO A 123 25.14 16.40 7.01
N ALA A 124 25.42 15.13 7.34
CA ALA A 124 24.40 14.11 7.55
C ALA A 124 23.28 14.47 8.55
N PRO A 125 23.55 15.11 9.72
CA PRO A 125 22.48 15.53 10.62
C PRO A 125 21.52 16.55 10.00
N ARG A 126 22.02 17.42 9.10
CA ARG A 126 21.19 18.38 8.37
C ARG A 126 20.44 17.74 7.21
N MET A 127 20.94 16.62 6.66
CA MET A 127 20.22 15.84 5.65
C MET A 127 18.92 15.26 6.22
N VAL A 128 18.93 14.73 7.44
CA VAL A 128 17.71 14.18 8.08
C VAL A 128 16.68 15.28 8.30
N ALA A 129 17.11 16.47 8.75
CA ALA A 129 16.23 17.62 8.90
C ALA A 129 15.62 18.05 7.54
N ALA A 130 16.45 18.16 6.49
CA ALA A 130 15.98 18.49 5.15
C ALA A 130 15.00 17.44 4.59
N ALA A 131 15.21 16.16 4.88
CA ALA A 131 14.31 15.07 4.51
C ALA A 131 12.94 15.19 5.22
N ALA A 132 12.93 15.51 6.52
CA ALA A 132 11.70 15.74 7.27
C ALA A 132 10.95 17.00 6.79
N GLU A 133 11.67 18.08 6.50
CA GLU A 133 11.09 19.32 5.93
C GLU A 133 10.49 19.07 4.55
N LEU A 134 11.19 18.32 3.69
CA LEU A 134 10.69 17.94 2.37
C LEU A 134 9.44 17.07 2.48
N ALA A 135 9.43 16.10 3.39
CA ALA A 135 8.26 15.27 3.67
C ALA A 135 7.04 16.12 4.08
N ALA A 136 7.22 17.03 5.04
CA ALA A 136 6.15 17.92 5.50
C ALA A 136 5.60 18.79 4.36
N THR A 137 6.50 19.35 3.54
CA THR A 137 6.15 20.17 2.37
C THR A 137 5.32 19.39 1.34
N LEU A 138 5.66 18.11 1.10
CA LEU A 138 4.93 17.27 0.15
C LEU A 138 3.52 16.92 0.64
N VAL A 139 3.38 16.62 1.94
CA VAL A 139 2.08 16.37 2.57
C VAL A 139 1.19 17.61 2.48
N GLU A 140 1.73 18.78 2.82
CA GLU A 140 1.01 20.05 2.75
C GLU A 140 0.62 20.41 1.31
N ALA A 141 1.52 20.24 0.35
CA ALA A 141 1.25 20.52 -1.06
C ALA A 141 0.16 19.62 -1.67
N ALA A 142 0.02 18.40 -1.16
CA ALA A 142 -0.99 17.45 -1.60
C ALA A 142 -2.34 17.61 -0.90
N GLY A 143 -2.44 18.46 0.13
CA GLY A 143 -3.68 18.65 0.89
C GLY A 143 -4.12 17.41 1.68
N VAL A 144 -3.17 16.54 2.06
CA VAL A 144 -3.46 15.32 2.82
C VAL A 144 -3.54 15.65 4.31
N ASP A 145 -4.66 15.32 4.95
CA ASP A 145 -4.82 15.44 6.40
C ASP A 145 -3.83 14.50 7.12
N ARG A 146 -3.17 15.02 8.17
CA ARG A 146 -2.17 14.29 8.98
C ARG A 146 -2.80 13.43 10.07
#